data_AF-A0A4S3J0H7-F1
#
_entry.id   AF-A0A4S3J0H7-F1
#
_cell.length_a   1.000
_cell.length_b   1.000
_cell.length_c   1.000
_cell.angle_alpha   90.00
_cell.angle_beta   90.00
_cell.angle_gamma   90.00
#
_symmetry.space_group_name_H-M   'P 1'
#
loop_
_entity.id
_entity.type
_entity.pdbx_description
1 polymer ?
#
loop_
_entity_poly.entity_id
_entity_poly.type
_entity_poly.pdbx_seq_one_letter_code
_entity_poly.pdbx_strand_id
1 'polypeptide(L)'
;MDLATQRVWDYVGDAYVHRIIQSKTDGKLVELPAADNSALDPPDWTDAVPREKLENMSVEYTHLLTSQLESQRAYFEEIVERAVDKASQAAATASAAQEVAQSASSNLSAVQSQYEKLTRETLPGLERDKSRAEKRSEKFEAMARKMEKEWREEKTMNESLMERIEHLTAEVETLKTTNADLSEQNRDLTFFISGSERLKDQSEDIVQGTISVPEPETNKKKGRGKKKR
;
A
#
# COMPACT_ATOMS: atom_id res chain seq x y z
N MET A 1 -41.74 51.59 -42.93
CA MET A 1 -42.20 52.98 -43.01
C MET A 1 -43.44 52.97 -43.86
N ASP A 2 -44.61 53.20 -43.28
CA ASP A 2 -45.84 53.30 -44.06
C ASP A 2 -45.94 54.73 -44.61
N LEU A 3 -45.71 54.87 -45.92
CA LEU A 3 -45.66 56.15 -46.63
C LEU A 3 -47.05 56.81 -46.71
N ALA A 4 -48.14 56.03 -46.61
CA ALA A 4 -49.51 56.56 -46.69
C ALA A 4 -49.95 57.19 -45.36
N THR A 5 -49.53 56.61 -44.22
CA THR A 5 -49.96 57.04 -42.88
C THR A 5 -48.91 57.81 -42.08
N GLN A 6 -47.70 57.99 -42.62
CA GLN A 6 -46.55 58.65 -41.96
C GLN A 6 -46.16 58.02 -40.60
N ARG A 7 -46.46 56.73 -40.39
CA ARG A 7 -46.12 55.98 -39.18
C ARG A 7 -44.83 55.17 -39.35
N VAL A 8 -44.07 55.07 -38.25
CA VAL A 8 -42.81 54.31 -38.18
C VAL A 8 -43.00 53.11 -37.26
N TRP A 9 -42.39 51.98 -37.62
CA TRP A 9 -42.42 50.78 -36.79
C TRP A 9 -41.34 50.88 -35.71
N ASP A 10 -41.73 50.70 -34.45
CA ASP A 10 -40.80 50.52 -33.34
C ASP A 10 -40.54 49.02 -33.16
N TYR A 11 -39.30 48.60 -33.44
CA TYR A 11 -38.87 47.20 -33.33
C TYR A 11 -38.71 46.73 -31.88
N VAL A 12 -38.60 47.64 -30.91
CA VAL A 12 -38.46 47.27 -29.49
C VAL A 12 -39.83 47.10 -28.84
N GLY A 13 -40.80 47.93 -29.23
CA GLY A 13 -42.18 47.91 -28.71
C GLY A 13 -43.21 47.13 -29.54
N ASP A 14 -42.83 46.61 -30.72
CA ASP A 14 -43.69 45.88 -31.66
C ASP A 14 -44.99 46.63 -32.04
N ALA A 15 -44.88 47.94 -32.31
CA ALA A 15 -46.02 48.81 -32.61
C ALA A 15 -45.69 49.94 -33.60
N TYR A 16 -46.72 50.49 -34.28
CA TYR A 16 -46.60 51.67 -35.12
C TYR A 16 -46.75 52.96 -34.30
N VAL A 17 -45.74 53.83 -34.35
CA VAL A 17 -45.68 55.13 -33.67
C VAL A 17 -45.58 56.29 -34.66
N HIS A 18 -46.09 57.47 -34.27
CA HIS A 18 -45.97 58.69 -35.06
C HIS A 18 -44.59 59.31 -34.87
N ARG A 19 -43.94 59.71 -35.98
CA ARG A 19 -42.64 60.36 -35.92
C ARG A 19 -42.79 61.83 -35.55
N ILE A 20 -42.31 62.23 -34.37
CA ILE A 20 -42.22 63.65 -33.99
C ILE A 20 -40.88 64.19 -34.49
N ILE A 21 -40.91 65.27 -35.29
CA ILE A 21 -39.71 65.95 -35.79
C ILE A 21 -39.61 67.29 -35.07
N GLN A 22 -38.48 67.52 -34.39
CA GLN A 22 -38.21 68.75 -33.66
C GLN A 22 -37.22 69.61 -34.45
N SER A 23 -37.51 70.90 -34.63
CA SER A 23 -36.59 71.83 -35.29
C SER A 23 -35.35 72.07 -34.43
N LYS A 24 -34.15 71.98 -35.02
CA LYS A 24 -32.87 72.11 -34.31
C LYS A 24 -32.58 73.52 -33.76
N THR A 25 -33.29 74.56 -34.22
CA THR A 25 -33.00 75.95 -33.82
C THR A 25 -33.92 76.51 -32.74
N ASP A 26 -35.10 75.93 -32.52
CA ASP A 26 -36.10 76.54 -31.61
C ASP A 26 -36.91 75.53 -30.77
N GLY A 27 -36.62 74.22 -30.85
CA GLY A 27 -37.21 73.20 -29.96
C GLY A 27 -38.73 72.99 -30.06
N LYS A 28 -39.43 73.79 -30.87
CA LYS A 28 -40.88 73.73 -31.06
C LYS A 28 -41.25 72.53 -31.94
N LEU A 29 -42.28 71.80 -31.53
CA LEU A 29 -42.87 70.71 -32.33
C LEU A 29 -43.54 71.32 -33.55
N VAL A 30 -43.20 70.81 -34.74
CA VAL A 30 -43.80 71.22 -36.02
C VAL A 30 -44.44 69.98 -36.63
N GLU A 31 -45.77 69.99 -36.77
CA GLU A 31 -46.50 68.99 -37.55
C GLU A 31 -46.45 69.36 -39.03
N LEU A 32 -46.09 68.42 -39.90
CA LEU A 32 -46.17 68.63 -41.35
C LEU A 32 -47.64 68.55 -41.79
N PRO A 33 -48.09 69.43 -42.73
CA PRO A 33 -49.41 69.32 -43.32
C PRO A 33 -49.55 67.97 -44.05
N ALA A 34 -50.68 67.30 -43.84
CA ALA A 34 -51.00 66.03 -44.49
C ALA A 34 -50.92 66.19 -46.01
N ALA A 35 -50.32 65.20 -46.68
CA ALA A 35 -50.15 65.18 -48.13
C ALA A 35 -51.53 65.16 -48.81
N ASP A 36 -51.91 66.28 -49.43
CA ASP A 36 -53.08 66.34 -50.30
C ASP A 36 -52.81 65.49 -51.56
N ASN A 37 -53.73 64.56 -51.83
CA ASN A 37 -53.69 63.62 -52.96
C ASN A 37 -53.99 64.32 -54.31
N SER A 38 -53.14 65.27 -54.72
CA SER A 38 -53.30 66.00 -55.99
C SER A 38 -52.03 65.95 -56.85
N ALA A 39 -51.51 64.75 -57.10
CA ALA A 39 -50.40 64.52 -58.04
C ALA A 39 -50.59 63.24 -58.88
N LEU A 40 -51.84 62.91 -59.21
CA LEU A 40 -52.22 61.70 -59.96
C LEU A 40 -52.13 61.84 -61.49
N ASP A 41 -51.35 62.78 -62.03
CA ASP A 41 -51.05 62.79 -63.47
C ASP A 41 -49.53 62.79 -63.70
N PRO A 42 -48.92 61.64 -64.06
CA PRO A 42 -47.53 61.59 -64.47
C PRO A 42 -47.35 62.34 -65.80
N PRO A 43 -46.36 63.25 -65.92
CA PRO A 43 -46.00 63.82 -67.22
C PRO A 43 -45.54 62.73 -68.19
N ASP A 44 -45.92 62.83 -69.46
CA ASP A 44 -45.53 61.91 -70.53
C ASP A 44 -44.02 62.01 -70.83
N TRP A 45 -43.23 61.12 -70.22
CA TRP A 45 -41.77 61.05 -70.33
C TRP A 45 -41.30 60.03 -71.39
N THR A 46 -42.11 59.71 -72.41
CA THR A 46 -41.77 58.67 -73.39
C THR A 46 -40.53 58.96 -74.24
N ASP A 47 -40.02 60.20 -74.25
CA ASP A 47 -38.94 60.66 -75.15
C ASP A 47 -37.62 61.04 -74.46
N ALA A 48 -37.49 60.87 -73.13
CA ALA A 48 -36.29 61.34 -72.42
C ALA A 48 -35.14 60.31 -72.31
N VAL A 49 -35.37 59.03 -72.63
CA VAL A 49 -34.30 58.01 -72.63
C VAL A 49 -34.57 56.99 -73.75
N PRO A 50 -33.63 56.75 -74.68
CA PRO A 50 -33.75 55.68 -75.67
C PRO A 50 -34.04 54.33 -75.00
N ARG A 51 -35.06 53.61 -75.48
CA ARG A 51 -35.47 52.29 -74.93
C ARG A 51 -34.30 51.31 -74.80
N GLU A 52 -33.36 51.34 -75.74
CA GLU A 52 -32.15 50.51 -75.72
C GLU A 52 -31.26 50.80 -74.49
N LYS A 53 -31.19 52.06 -74.03
CA LYS A 53 -30.44 52.39 -72.80
C LYS A 53 -31.17 51.92 -71.55
N LEU A 54 -32.49 52.01 -71.51
CA LEU A 54 -33.30 51.46 -70.41
C LEU A 54 -33.17 49.93 -70.35
N GLU A 55 -33.18 49.26 -71.50
CA GLU A 55 -32.97 47.82 -71.59
C GLU A 55 -31.55 47.45 -71.15
N ASN A 56 -30.52 48.15 -71.62
CA ASN A 56 -29.14 47.93 -71.18
C ASN A 56 -28.95 48.16 -69.68
N MET A 57 -29.53 49.24 -69.13
CA MET A 57 -29.54 49.49 -67.68
C MET A 57 -30.27 48.40 -66.90
N SER A 58 -31.35 47.84 -67.44
CA SER A 58 -32.08 46.74 -66.80
C SER A 58 -31.27 45.44 -66.79
N VAL A 59 -30.50 45.17 -67.84
CA VAL A 59 -29.59 44.02 -67.95
C VAL A 59 -28.43 44.18 -66.97
N GLU A 60 -27.81 45.36 -66.90
CA GLU A 60 -26.74 45.66 -65.96
C GLU A 60 -27.22 45.57 -64.50
N TYR A 61 -28.41 46.10 -64.19
CA TYR A 61 -29.02 45.98 -62.87
C TYR A 61 -29.31 44.52 -62.51
N THR A 62 -29.83 43.74 -63.44
CA THR A 62 -30.06 42.31 -63.26
C THR A 62 -28.75 41.58 -62.97
N HIS A 63 -27.69 41.87 -63.74
CA HIS A 63 -26.37 41.28 -63.55
C HIS A 63 -25.76 41.65 -62.18
N LEU A 64 -25.86 42.92 -61.77
CA LEU A 64 -25.42 43.39 -60.47
C LEU A 64 -26.20 42.69 -59.34
N LEU A 65 -27.52 42.61 -59.46
CA LEU A 65 -28.38 41.95 -58.47
C LEU A 65 -28.06 40.46 -58.38
N THR A 66 -27.90 39.76 -59.50
CA THR A 66 -27.52 38.34 -59.51
C THR A 66 -26.15 38.13 -58.89
N SER A 67 -25.17 38.98 -59.21
CA SER A 67 -23.83 38.94 -58.62
C SER A 67 -23.88 39.15 -57.10
N GLN A 68 -24.68 40.12 -56.64
CA GLN A 68 -24.85 40.40 -55.22
C GLN A 68 -25.52 39.23 -54.49
N LEU A 69 -26.59 38.65 -55.06
CA LEU A 69 -27.28 37.49 -54.48
C LEU A 69 -26.38 36.26 -54.42
N GLU A 70 -25.58 36.01 -55.45
CA GLU A 70 -24.62 34.91 -55.47
C GLU A 70 -23.54 35.10 -54.39
N SER A 71 -23.03 36.33 -54.23
CA SER A 71 -22.06 36.64 -53.16
C SER A 71 -22.64 36.45 -51.75
N GLN A 72 -23.90 36.84 -51.53
CA GLN A 72 -24.59 36.65 -50.26
C GLN A 72 -24.84 35.18 -49.99
N ARG A 73 -25.26 34.43 -51.00
CA ARG A 73 -25.45 32.98 -50.93
C ARG A 73 -24.15 32.30 -50.51
N ALA A 74 -23.06 32.56 -51.22
CA ALA A 74 -21.75 31.99 -50.91
C ALA A 74 -21.30 32.33 -49.47
N TYR A 75 -21.51 33.57 -49.03
CA TYR A 75 -21.18 34.00 -47.67
C TYR A 75 -21.95 33.23 -46.58
N PHE A 76 -23.27 33.07 -46.74
CA PHE A 76 -24.07 32.35 -45.76
C PHE A 76 -23.86 30.83 -45.83
N GLU A 77 -23.64 30.27 -47.02
CA GLU A 77 -23.24 28.86 -47.18
C GLU A 77 -21.93 28.59 -46.42
N GLU A 78 -20.92 29.45 -46.56
CA GLU A 78 -19.65 29.33 -45.83
C GLU A 78 -19.83 29.45 -44.31
N ILE A 79 -20.69 30.36 -43.83
CA ILE A 79 -20.99 30.48 -42.39
C ILE A 79 -21.65 29.20 -41.87
N VAL A 80 -22.62 28.66 -42.61
CA VAL A 80 -23.33 27.44 -42.23
C VAL A 80 -22.36 26.26 -42.21
N GLU A 81 -21.51 26.11 -43.22
CA GLU A 81 -20.49 25.07 -43.27
C GLU A 81 -19.55 25.14 -42.07
N ARG A 82 -18.98 26.32 -41.78
CA ARG A 82 -18.13 26.52 -40.59
C ARG A 82 -18.87 26.24 -39.27
N ALA A 83 -20.16 26.54 -39.19
CA ALA A 83 -20.96 26.25 -38.00
C ALA A 83 -21.19 24.74 -37.83
N VAL A 84 -21.46 24.03 -38.93
CA VAL A 84 -21.61 22.57 -38.96
C VAL A 84 -20.29 21.88 -38.57
N ASP A 85 -19.15 22.33 -39.09
CA ASP A 85 -17.83 21.79 -38.74
C ASP A 85 -17.50 22.01 -37.26
N LYS A 86 -17.78 23.20 -36.72
CA LYS A 86 -17.60 23.46 -35.29
C LYS A 86 -18.51 22.59 -34.43
N ALA A 87 -19.78 22.44 -34.83
CA ALA A 87 -20.73 21.60 -34.11
C ALA A 87 -20.32 20.12 -34.14
N SER A 88 -19.85 19.61 -35.29
CA SER A 88 -19.40 18.22 -35.42
C SER A 88 -18.14 17.94 -34.59
N GLN A 89 -17.16 18.86 -34.61
CA GLN A 89 -15.97 18.76 -33.77
C GLN A 89 -16.30 18.85 -32.27
N ALA A 90 -17.20 19.76 -31.89
CA ALA A 90 -17.66 19.88 -30.51
C ALA A 90 -18.39 18.61 -30.05
N ALA A 91 -19.24 18.02 -30.90
CA ALA A 91 -19.93 16.77 -30.60
C ALA A 91 -18.95 15.60 -30.47
N ALA A 92 -17.97 15.49 -31.37
CA ALA A 92 -16.95 14.44 -31.31
C ALA A 92 -16.09 14.53 -30.04
N THR A 93 -15.66 15.74 -29.68
CA THR A 93 -14.88 15.98 -28.45
C THR A 93 -15.71 15.72 -27.19
N ALA A 94 -16.99 16.10 -27.17
CA ALA A 94 -17.90 15.80 -26.06
C ALA A 94 -18.11 14.29 -25.89
N SER A 95 -18.31 13.55 -26.99
CA SER A 95 -18.45 12.08 -26.96
C SER A 95 -17.18 11.42 -26.42
N ALA A 96 -16.00 11.81 -26.92
CA ALA A 96 -14.72 11.28 -26.45
C ALA A 96 -14.49 11.58 -24.96
N ALA A 97 -14.80 12.81 -24.51
CA ALA A 97 -14.69 13.18 -23.11
C ALA A 97 -15.65 12.38 -22.22
N GLN A 98 -16.87 12.09 -22.71
CA GLN A 98 -17.85 11.27 -21.99
C GLN A 98 -17.37 9.83 -21.84
N GLU A 99 -16.80 9.22 -22.89
CA GLU A 99 -16.23 7.86 -22.82
C GLU A 99 -15.08 7.77 -21.81
N VAL A 100 -14.19 8.77 -21.81
CA VAL A 100 -13.10 8.87 -20.83
C VAL A 100 -13.65 9.04 -19.42
N ALA A 101 -14.65 9.90 -19.22
CA ALA A 101 -15.26 10.09 -17.91
C ALA A 101 -15.96 8.82 -17.40
N GLN A 102 -16.65 8.08 -18.28
CA GLN A 102 -17.33 6.84 -17.94
C GLN A 102 -16.35 5.72 -17.59
N SER A 103 -15.28 5.57 -18.38
CA SER A 103 -14.22 4.59 -18.07
C SER A 103 -13.49 4.93 -16.76
N ALA A 104 -13.17 6.20 -16.53
CA ALA A 104 -12.58 6.65 -15.27
C ALA A 104 -13.52 6.39 -14.06
N SER A 105 -14.82 6.63 -14.21
CA SER A 105 -15.82 6.36 -13.18
C SER A 105 -15.93 4.86 -12.86
N SER A 106 -15.96 4.01 -13.88
CA SER A 106 -15.97 2.55 -13.71
C SER A 106 -14.72 2.08 -12.98
N ASN A 107 -13.53 2.57 -13.37
CA ASN A 107 -12.27 2.25 -12.72
C ASN A 107 -12.26 2.71 -11.25
N LEU A 108 -12.76 3.91 -10.97
CA LEU A 108 -12.90 4.42 -9.61
C LEU A 108 -13.79 3.50 -8.76
N SER A 109 -14.96 3.09 -9.28
CA SER A 109 -15.85 2.17 -8.55
C SER A 109 -15.20 0.80 -8.28
N ALA A 110 -14.42 0.29 -9.24
CA ALA A 110 -13.73 -0.98 -9.09
C ALA A 110 -12.65 -0.89 -7.99
N VAL A 111 -11.87 0.18 -8.00
CA VAL A 111 -10.84 0.45 -6.97
C VAL A 111 -11.49 0.66 -5.60
N GLN A 112 -12.59 1.39 -5.52
CA GLN A 112 -13.34 1.58 -4.27
C GLN A 112 -13.85 0.24 -3.72
N SER A 113 -14.42 -0.62 -4.56
CA SER A 113 -14.87 -1.95 -4.12
C SER A 113 -13.71 -2.82 -3.62
N GLN A 114 -12.57 -2.80 -4.29
CA GLN A 114 -11.37 -3.51 -3.83
C GLN A 114 -10.85 -2.95 -2.50
N TYR A 115 -10.82 -1.63 -2.35
CA TYR A 115 -10.42 -0.97 -1.12
C TYR A 115 -11.35 -1.34 0.04
N GLU A 116 -12.66 -1.34 -0.18
CA GLU A 116 -13.63 -1.76 0.83
C GLU A 116 -13.45 -3.22 1.24
N LYS A 117 -13.27 -4.13 0.28
CA LYS A 117 -12.99 -5.55 0.56
C LYS A 117 -11.70 -5.71 1.37
N LEU A 118 -10.64 -5.03 0.96
CA LEU A 118 -9.36 -5.09 1.66
C LEU A 118 -9.52 -4.61 3.11
N THR A 119 -10.20 -3.48 3.29
CA THR A 119 -10.38 -2.83 4.59
C THR A 119 -11.33 -3.58 5.51
N ARG A 120 -12.44 -4.12 4.98
CA ARG A 120 -13.47 -4.78 5.80
C ARG A 120 -13.21 -6.26 6.05
N GLU A 121 -12.61 -6.96 5.09
CA GLU A 121 -12.47 -8.41 5.16
C GLU A 121 -11.03 -8.81 5.46
N THR A 122 -10.07 -8.31 4.67
CA THR A 122 -8.70 -8.85 4.73
C THR A 122 -7.90 -8.31 5.90
N LEU A 123 -7.96 -6.99 6.17
CA LEU A 123 -7.20 -6.38 7.26
C LEU A 123 -7.61 -6.92 8.64
N PRO A 124 -8.91 -7.01 9.00
CA PRO A 124 -9.31 -7.56 10.28
C PRO A 124 -8.96 -9.05 10.42
N GLY A 125 -9.02 -9.81 9.32
CA GLY A 125 -8.58 -11.20 9.29
C GLY A 125 -7.09 -11.34 9.60
N LEU A 126 -6.26 -10.56 8.91
CA LEU A 126 -4.81 -10.53 9.13
C LEU A 126 -4.43 -10.03 10.53
N GLU A 127 -5.12 -9.02 11.05
CA GLU A 127 -4.91 -8.52 12.42
C GLU A 127 -5.24 -9.60 13.46
N ARG A 128 -6.34 -10.33 13.27
CA ARG A 128 -6.72 -11.44 14.16
C ARG A 128 -5.69 -12.57 14.12
N ASP A 129 -5.24 -12.94 12.94
CA ASP A 129 -4.28 -14.02 12.77
C ASP A 129 -2.89 -13.63 13.28
N LYS A 130 -2.48 -12.37 13.08
CA LYS A 130 -1.29 -11.78 13.71
C LYS A 130 -1.38 -11.84 15.23
N SER A 131 -2.49 -11.38 15.82
CA SER A 131 -2.68 -11.43 17.29
C SER A 131 -2.64 -12.86 17.84
N ARG A 132 -3.18 -13.84 17.08
CA ARG A 132 -3.10 -15.26 17.45
C ARG A 132 -1.66 -15.79 17.38
N ALA A 133 -0.92 -15.43 16.35
CA ALA A 133 0.48 -15.81 16.18
C ALA A 133 1.36 -15.21 17.29
N GLU A 134 1.17 -13.93 17.62
CA GLU A 134 1.87 -13.23 18.71
C GLU A 134 1.62 -13.93 20.06
N LYS A 135 0.35 -14.17 20.43
CA LYS A 135 0.01 -14.90 21.66
C LYS A 135 0.60 -16.31 21.72
N ARG A 136 0.73 -16.98 20.58
CA ARG A 136 1.36 -18.32 20.52
C ARG A 136 2.87 -18.22 20.69
N SER A 137 3.49 -17.21 20.07
CA SER A 137 4.91 -16.91 20.25
C SER A 137 5.24 -16.62 21.70
N GLU A 138 4.47 -15.74 22.36
CA GLU A 138 4.64 -15.42 23.79
C GLU A 138 4.55 -16.66 24.67
N LYS A 139 3.60 -17.56 24.41
CA LYS A 139 3.47 -18.83 25.15
C LYS A 139 4.68 -19.73 24.95
N PHE A 140 5.18 -19.86 23.73
CA PHE A 140 6.37 -20.66 23.45
C PHE A 140 7.62 -20.04 24.07
N GLU A 141 7.75 -18.72 24.05
CA GLU A 141 8.85 -18.02 24.70
C GLU A 141 8.81 -18.23 26.22
N ALA A 142 7.64 -18.10 26.85
CA ALA A 142 7.47 -18.36 28.28
C ALA A 142 7.81 -19.82 28.64
N MET A 143 7.38 -20.77 27.81
CA MET A 143 7.70 -22.19 27.99
C MET A 143 9.21 -22.44 27.83
N ALA A 144 9.85 -21.84 26.82
CA ALA A 144 11.29 -21.96 26.61
C ALA A 144 12.07 -21.41 27.80
N ARG A 145 11.71 -20.23 28.32
CA ARG A 145 12.32 -19.64 29.52
C ARG A 145 12.15 -20.52 30.76
N LYS A 146 10.98 -21.15 30.93
CA LYS A 146 10.72 -22.09 32.04
C LYS A 146 11.58 -23.35 31.92
N MET A 147 11.60 -23.97 30.74
CA MET A 147 12.44 -25.16 30.47
C MET A 147 13.92 -24.85 30.66
N GLU A 148 14.38 -23.67 30.24
CA GLU A 148 15.76 -23.24 30.39
C GLU A 148 16.13 -23.04 31.88
N LYS A 149 15.20 -22.51 32.69
CA LYS A 149 15.37 -22.41 34.15
C LYS A 149 15.44 -23.80 34.79
N GLU A 150 14.49 -24.68 34.51
CA GLU A 150 14.46 -26.05 35.04
C GLU A 150 15.71 -26.83 34.64
N TRP A 151 16.15 -26.71 33.38
CA TRP A 151 17.37 -27.34 32.91
C TRP A 151 18.63 -26.83 33.63
N ARG A 152 18.71 -25.52 33.89
CA ARG A 152 19.83 -24.95 34.68
C ARG A 152 19.81 -25.47 36.10
N GLU A 153 18.65 -25.50 36.75
CA GLU A 153 18.50 -26.02 38.12
C GLU A 153 18.90 -27.50 38.19
N GLU A 154 18.36 -28.34 37.29
CA GLU A 154 18.74 -29.75 37.17
C GLU A 154 20.23 -29.95 36.90
N LYS A 155 20.83 -29.12 36.02
CA LYS A 155 22.26 -29.18 35.76
C LYS A 155 23.09 -28.88 37.02
N THR A 156 22.74 -27.82 37.75
CA THR A 156 23.44 -27.48 39.01
C THR A 156 23.24 -28.54 40.08
N MET A 157 22.05 -29.14 40.18
CA MET A 157 21.78 -30.23 41.10
C MET A 157 22.59 -31.48 40.73
N ASN A 158 22.65 -31.84 39.45
CA ASN A 158 23.44 -32.96 38.96
C ASN A 158 24.94 -32.77 39.25
N GLU A 159 25.48 -31.57 38.99
CA GLU A 159 26.86 -31.21 39.34
C GLU A 159 27.11 -31.40 40.84
N SER A 160 26.24 -30.88 41.71
CA SER A 160 26.39 -31.03 43.16
C SER A 160 26.27 -32.49 43.66
N LEU A 161 25.40 -33.29 43.02
CA LEU A 161 25.24 -34.71 43.33
C LEU A 161 26.46 -35.50 42.90
N MET A 162 27.04 -35.19 41.74
CA MET A 162 28.29 -35.79 41.27
C MET A 162 29.45 -35.49 42.24
N GLU A 163 29.60 -34.23 42.67
CA GLU A 163 30.60 -33.86 43.69
C GLU A 163 30.39 -34.64 45.01
N ARG A 164 29.14 -34.80 45.45
CA ARG A 164 28.82 -35.57 46.65
C ARG A 164 29.10 -37.06 46.48
N ILE A 165 28.83 -37.63 45.30
CA ILE A 165 29.18 -39.01 44.98
C ILE A 165 30.70 -39.17 45.03
N GLU A 166 31.47 -38.26 44.42
CA GLU A 166 32.93 -38.29 44.48
C GLU A 166 33.44 -38.25 45.92
N HIS A 167 32.93 -37.33 46.75
CA HIS A 167 33.30 -37.25 48.17
C HIS A 167 32.96 -38.55 48.94
N LEU A 168 31.75 -39.08 48.77
CA LEU A 168 31.33 -40.32 49.43
C LEU A 168 32.14 -41.52 48.95
N THR A 169 32.49 -41.59 47.66
CA THR A 169 33.36 -42.67 47.15
C THR A 169 34.75 -42.58 47.76
N ALA A 170 35.32 -41.39 47.91
CA ALA A 170 36.60 -41.20 48.59
C ALA A 170 36.54 -41.62 50.06
N GLU A 171 35.48 -41.24 50.78
CA GLU A 171 35.27 -41.63 52.19
C GLU A 171 35.07 -43.14 52.35
N VAL A 172 34.33 -43.79 51.43
CA VAL A 172 34.18 -45.24 51.41
C VAL A 172 35.53 -45.93 51.17
N GLU A 173 36.37 -45.40 50.27
CA GLU A 173 37.71 -45.94 50.05
C GLU A 173 38.61 -45.77 51.29
N THR A 174 38.58 -44.62 51.98
CA THR A 174 39.36 -44.43 53.22
C THR A 174 38.85 -45.32 54.36
N LEU A 175 37.54 -45.51 54.49
CA LEU A 175 36.95 -46.44 55.45
C LEU A 175 37.31 -47.89 55.13
N LYS A 176 37.36 -48.28 53.85
CA LYS A 176 37.83 -49.62 53.44
C LYS A 176 39.30 -49.83 53.79
N THR A 177 40.17 -48.86 53.52
CA THR A 177 41.61 -48.99 53.86
C THR A 177 41.81 -49.08 55.36
N THR A 178 41.15 -48.22 56.15
CA THR A 178 41.25 -48.28 57.62
C THR A 178 40.66 -49.57 58.20
N ASN A 179 39.57 -50.08 57.64
CA ASN A 179 39.01 -51.36 58.07
C ASN A 179 39.93 -52.55 57.72
N ALA A 180 40.60 -52.50 56.56
CA ALA A 180 41.63 -53.48 56.20
C ALA A 180 42.81 -53.41 57.17
N ASP A 181 43.34 -52.22 57.45
CA ASP A 181 44.45 -52.01 58.40
C ASP A 181 44.07 -52.48 59.82
N LEU A 182 42.88 -52.13 60.30
CA LEU A 182 42.37 -52.59 61.60
C LEU A 182 42.14 -54.11 61.62
N SER A 183 41.69 -54.70 60.51
CA SER A 183 41.54 -56.15 60.39
C SER A 183 42.90 -56.85 60.44
N GLU A 184 43.94 -56.27 59.84
CA GLU A 184 45.32 -56.77 59.91
C GLU A 184 45.87 -56.64 61.33
N GLN A 185 45.72 -55.48 61.98
CA GLN A 185 46.10 -55.28 63.38
C GLN A 185 45.37 -56.26 64.31
N ASN A 186 44.07 -56.47 64.14
CA ASN A 186 43.32 -57.44 64.92
C ASN A 186 43.80 -58.88 64.68
N ARG A 187 44.16 -59.22 63.43
CA ARG A 187 44.75 -60.52 63.09
C ARG A 187 46.11 -60.70 63.74
N ASP A 188 46.95 -59.68 63.72
CA ASP A 188 48.28 -59.68 64.36
C ASP A 188 48.17 -59.78 65.88
N LEU A 189 47.25 -59.03 66.50
CA LEU A 189 46.96 -59.13 67.93
C LEU A 189 46.43 -60.51 68.30
N THR A 190 45.52 -61.07 67.50
CA THR A 190 45.01 -62.44 67.71
C THR A 190 46.13 -63.48 67.57
N PHE A 191 47.03 -63.30 66.59
CA PHE A 191 48.20 -64.16 66.42
C PHE A 191 49.17 -64.03 67.60
N PHE A 192 49.43 -62.80 68.08
CA PHE A 192 50.26 -62.55 69.25
C PHE A 192 49.67 -63.17 70.52
N ILE A 193 48.36 -62.98 70.78
CA ILE A 193 47.67 -63.53 71.94
C ILE A 193 47.70 -65.06 71.88
N SER A 194 47.30 -65.67 70.76
CA SER A 194 47.32 -67.13 70.60
C SER A 194 48.72 -67.72 70.64
N GLY A 195 49.72 -67.01 70.10
CA GLY A 195 51.14 -67.36 70.25
C GLY A 195 51.57 -67.32 71.71
N SER A 196 51.24 -66.25 72.44
CA SER A 196 51.56 -66.11 73.86
C SER A 196 50.85 -67.14 74.74
N GLU A 197 49.62 -67.52 74.40
CA GLU A 197 48.83 -68.52 75.13
C GLU A 197 49.39 -69.93 74.88
N ARG A 198 49.80 -70.25 73.64
CA ARG A 198 50.51 -71.50 73.33
C ARG A 198 51.90 -71.60 73.96
N LEU A 199 52.59 -70.47 74.17
CA LEU A 199 53.90 -70.43 74.83
C LEU A 199 53.81 -70.43 76.37
N LYS A 200 52.64 -70.16 76.98
CA LYS A 200 52.45 -70.19 78.44
C LYS A 200 52.52 -71.59 79.06
N ASP A 201 52.19 -72.63 78.29
CA ASP A 201 52.19 -74.03 78.76
C ASP A 201 53.47 -74.81 78.37
N GLN A 202 54.52 -74.14 77.88
CA GLN A 202 55.79 -74.76 77.46
C GLN A 202 57.00 -74.21 78.23
N SER A 203 58.05 -75.04 78.40
CA SER A 203 59.27 -74.74 79.16
C SER A 203 60.18 -73.68 78.50
N GLU A 204 60.98 -72.96 79.31
CA GLU A 204 61.78 -71.76 78.98
C GLU A 204 62.66 -71.83 77.71
N ASP A 205 63.05 -73.02 77.23
CA ASP A 205 63.96 -73.17 76.08
C ASP A 205 63.37 -72.77 74.71
N ILE A 206 62.03 -72.61 74.60
CA ILE A 206 61.35 -72.30 73.32
C ILE A 206 61.09 -70.80 73.14
N VAL A 207 61.32 -69.98 74.17
CA VAL A 207 60.94 -68.55 74.21
C VAL A 207 61.83 -67.67 73.31
N GLN A 208 63.00 -68.14 72.85
CA GLN A 208 63.95 -67.37 72.03
C GLN A 208 64.06 -67.84 70.56
N GLY A 209 62.93 -68.15 69.93
CA GLY A 209 62.91 -68.49 68.49
C GLY A 209 62.97 -67.26 67.57
N THR A 210 64.13 -67.01 66.95
CA THR A 210 64.29 -65.97 65.91
C THR A 210 63.51 -66.33 64.64
N ILE A 211 62.50 -65.53 64.29
CA ILE A 211 61.78 -65.63 63.01
C ILE A 211 62.62 -64.97 61.91
N SER A 212 63.05 -65.75 60.92
CA SER A 212 63.66 -65.24 59.69
C SER A 212 62.60 -65.20 58.59
N VAL A 213 62.25 -63.98 58.15
CA VAL A 213 61.36 -63.75 57.01
C VAL A 213 62.21 -63.77 55.73
N PRO A 214 61.93 -64.64 54.74
CA PRO A 214 62.61 -64.58 53.45
C PRO A 214 62.18 -63.33 52.67
N GLU A 215 63.14 -62.60 52.09
CA GLU A 215 62.88 -61.49 51.17
C GLU A 215 62.09 -61.97 49.93
N PRO A 216 61.05 -61.24 49.50
CA PRO A 216 60.36 -61.56 48.26
C PRO A 216 61.20 -61.14 47.05
N GLU A 217 61.41 -62.08 46.12
CA GLU A 217 62.10 -61.82 44.86
C GLU A 217 61.40 -60.76 44.00
N THR A 218 62.18 -59.77 43.56
CA THR A 218 61.73 -58.68 42.69
C THR A 218 61.61 -59.13 41.23
N ASN A 219 60.45 -59.66 40.85
CA ASN A 219 60.16 -59.97 39.45
C ASN A 219 59.82 -58.69 38.65
N LYS A 220 60.85 -58.07 38.06
CA LYS A 220 60.72 -57.00 37.05
C LYS A 220 60.06 -57.55 35.77
N LYS A 221 58.78 -57.23 35.52
CA LYS A 221 58.19 -57.31 34.18
C LYS A 221 58.17 -55.95 33.49
N LYS A 222 58.99 -55.86 32.44
CA LYS A 222 59.00 -54.79 31.41
C LYS A 222 57.72 -54.80 30.58
N GLY A 223 57.09 -53.62 30.47
CA GLY A 223 56.63 -53.00 29.22
C GLY A 223 55.40 -53.55 28.50
N ARG A 224 54.40 -52.68 28.28
CA ARG A 224 53.98 -52.21 26.94
C ARG A 224 52.91 -51.13 27.04
N GLY A 225 53.21 -49.96 26.47
CA GLY A 225 52.21 -48.95 26.15
C GLY A 225 51.32 -49.34 24.96
N LYS A 226 50.09 -48.84 24.95
CA LYS A 226 49.23 -48.63 23.77
C LYS A 226 48.12 -47.66 24.18
N LYS A 227 48.25 -46.36 23.91
CA LYS A 227 47.82 -45.64 22.69
C LYS A 227 46.29 -45.52 22.57
N LYS A 228 45.82 -44.30 22.87
CA LYS A 228 44.65 -43.54 22.37
C LYS A 228 43.53 -44.32 21.66
N ARG A 229 42.32 -44.13 22.15
CA ARG A 229 41.18 -43.64 21.35
C ARG A 229 40.31 -42.74 22.22
#